data_AF-A0A971W0L6-F1
#
_entry.id   AF-A0A971W0L6-F1
#
_cell.length_a   1.000
_cell.length_b   1.000
_cell.length_c   1.000
_cell.angle_alpha   90.00
_cell.angle_beta   90.00
_cell.angle_gamma   90.00
#
_symmetry.space_group_name_H-M   'P 1'
#
loop_
_entity.id
_entity.type
_entity.pdbx_description
1 polymer ?
#
loop_
_entity_poly.entity_id
_entity_poly.type
_entity_poly.pdbx_seq_one_letter_code
_entity_poly.pdbx_strand_id
1 'polypeptide(L)'
;MDTIHFFQRFSQAENVATNNTLLLFSRLYQHSPFKFKAFINELLDDNEIQAGIVFKQQRKSKNTIPDGCISQDSFKIVIETKLHSSFSINQLTGHCEAFTDEKTMILLSLCPKDCFLQTQIPHFCKTFSPGTGGEFLC
;
A
#
# COMPACT_ATOMS: atom_id res chain seq x y z
N MET A 1 3.92 -14.44 13.96
CA MET A 1 4.56 -13.34 13.22
C MET A 1 5.45 -14.02 12.20
N ASP A 2 4.99 -14.17 10.97
CA ASP A 2 5.74 -14.91 9.97
C ASP A 2 6.97 -14.10 9.54
N THR A 3 8.12 -14.55 10.01
CA THR A 3 9.44 -14.06 9.62
C THR A 3 9.56 -14.11 8.10
N ILE A 4 9.70 -12.96 7.45
CA ILE A 4 10.04 -12.91 6.02
C ILE A 4 11.35 -13.68 5.86
N HIS A 5 11.26 -14.88 5.28
CA HIS A 5 12.39 -15.79 5.19
C HIS A 5 13.38 -15.32 4.12
N PHE A 6 14.67 -15.35 4.46
CA PHE A 6 15.76 -15.02 3.54
C PHE A 6 15.89 -15.99 2.35
N PHE A 7 15.35 -17.20 2.49
CA PHE A 7 15.42 -18.24 1.48
C PHE A 7 14.06 -18.42 0.82
N GLN A 8 14.04 -18.34 -0.52
CA GLN A 8 12.85 -18.57 -1.34
C GLN A 8 12.37 -20.02 -1.15
N ARG A 9 11.27 -20.20 -0.42
CA ARG A 9 10.58 -21.50 -0.31
C ARG A 9 9.59 -21.75 -1.45
N PHE A 10 9.29 -20.72 -2.23
CA PHE A 10 8.26 -20.76 -3.26
C PHE A 10 8.89 -21.02 -4.62
N SER A 11 8.32 -21.96 -5.38
CA SER A 11 8.78 -22.37 -6.70
C SER A 11 8.29 -21.46 -7.83
N GLN A 12 7.22 -20.70 -7.61
CA GLN A 12 6.64 -19.82 -8.63
C GLN A 12 7.32 -18.46 -8.66
N ALA A 13 7.63 -17.97 -9.86
CA ALA A 13 8.34 -16.71 -10.08
C ALA A 13 7.59 -15.48 -9.53
N GLU A 14 6.26 -15.47 -9.56
CA GLU A 14 5.42 -14.41 -8.97
C GLU A 14 5.63 -14.33 -7.45
N ASN A 15 5.63 -15.48 -6.75
CA ASN A 15 5.90 -15.53 -5.32
C ASN A 15 7.31 -15.05 -4.98
N VAL A 16 8.29 -15.31 -5.84
CA VAL A 16 9.66 -14.79 -5.68
C VAL A 16 9.67 -13.26 -5.72
N ALA A 17 8.99 -12.66 -6.70
CA ALA A 17 8.90 -11.20 -6.82
C ALA A 17 8.12 -10.57 -5.64
N THR A 18 7.02 -11.17 -5.20
CA THR A 18 6.28 -10.72 -4.00
C THR A 18 7.17 -10.75 -2.75
N ASN A 19 7.89 -11.86 -2.51
CA ASN A 19 8.75 -11.97 -1.33
C ASN A 19 9.92 -10.99 -1.34
N ASN A 20 10.55 -10.78 -2.50
CA ASN A 20 11.62 -9.80 -2.62
C ASN A 20 11.11 -8.37 -2.36
N THR A 21 9.88 -8.06 -2.77
CA THR A 21 9.25 -6.76 -2.48
C THR A 21 9.00 -6.59 -0.98
N LEU A 22 8.43 -7.60 -0.32
CA LEU A 22 8.24 -7.58 1.14
C LEU A 22 9.57 -7.46 1.89
N LEU A 23 10.61 -8.17 1.44
CA LEU A 23 11.95 -8.06 2.01
C LEU A 23 12.52 -6.65 1.85
N LEU A 24 12.42 -6.05 0.65
CA LEU A 24 12.85 -4.68 0.41
C LEU A 24 12.13 -3.69 1.35
N PHE A 25 10.81 -3.80 1.44
CA PHE A 25 9.99 -2.92 2.30
C PHE A 25 10.37 -3.07 3.77
N SER A 26 10.52 -4.31 4.23
CA SER A 26 10.97 -4.61 5.59
C SER A 26 12.34 -3.99 5.89
N ARG A 27 13.30 -4.10 4.95
CA ARG A 27 14.63 -3.53 5.10
C ARG A 27 14.63 -2.00 5.10
N LEU A 28 13.85 -1.39 4.21
CA LEU A 28 13.69 0.07 4.18
C LEU A 28 13.10 0.58 5.50
N TYR A 29 12.06 -0.07 6.01
CA TYR A 29 11.44 0.30 7.28
C TYR A 29 12.38 0.14 8.46
N GLN A 30 13.07 -1.00 8.57
CA GLN A 30 14.06 -1.26 9.62
C GLN A 30 15.23 -0.27 9.57
N HIS A 31 15.66 0.11 8.37
CA HIS A 31 16.71 1.12 8.20
C HIS A 31 16.22 2.51 8.63
N SER A 32 15.03 2.92 8.19
CA SER A 32 14.41 4.17 8.61
C SER A 32 12.93 4.22 8.24
N PRO A 33 12.02 4.33 9.23
CA PRO A 33 10.59 4.52 8.97
C PRO A 33 10.29 5.77 8.11
N PHE A 34 11.09 6.83 8.25
CA PHE A 34 10.97 8.05 7.44
C PHE A 34 11.35 7.82 5.97
N LYS A 35 12.40 7.03 5.70
CA LYS A 35 12.77 6.69 4.31
C LYS A 35 11.75 5.74 3.69
N PHE A 36 11.24 4.78 4.46
CA PHE A 36 10.13 3.94 4.01
C PHE A 36 8.90 4.78 3.67
N LYS A 37 8.52 5.72 4.56
CA LYS A 37 7.44 6.67 4.29
C LYS A 37 7.66 7.43 2.99
N ALA A 38 8.83 8.05 2.83
CA ALA A 38 9.16 8.84 1.65
C ALA A 38 9.10 8.00 0.38
N PHE A 39 9.64 6.78 0.42
CA PHE A 39 9.59 5.84 -0.70
C PHE A 39 8.15 5.47 -1.07
N ILE A 40 7.31 5.12 -0.10
CA ILE A 40 5.91 4.78 -0.37
C ILE A 40 5.14 6.02 -0.87
N ASN A 41 5.34 7.19 -0.28
CA ASN A 41 4.71 8.43 -0.76
C ASN A 41 5.18 8.82 -2.16
N GLU A 42 6.41 8.51 -2.56
CA GLU A 42 6.86 8.73 -3.94
C GLU A 42 6.14 7.80 -4.95
N LEU A 43 5.70 6.62 -4.49
CA LEU A 43 4.86 5.72 -5.30
C LEU A 43 3.38 6.15 -5.33
N LEU A 44 2.94 6.92 -4.35
CA LEU A 44 1.56 7.36 -4.19
C LEU A 44 1.46 8.83 -4.61
N ASP A 45 1.08 9.10 -5.86
CA ASP A 45 1.05 10.45 -6.45
C ASP A 45 0.55 11.57 -5.48
N ASP A 46 -0.77 11.74 -5.36
CA ASP A 46 -1.37 12.80 -4.53
C ASP A 46 -1.75 12.32 -3.11
N ASN A 47 -1.50 11.04 -2.82
CA ASN A 47 -1.80 10.43 -1.53
C ASN A 47 -0.55 10.31 -0.67
N GLU A 48 -0.67 10.66 0.61
CA GLU A 48 0.42 10.45 1.55
C GLU A 48 0.03 9.50 2.66
N ILE A 49 0.86 8.48 2.89
CA ILE A 49 0.82 7.76 4.15
C ILE A 49 1.53 8.58 5.22
N GLN A 50 0.93 8.62 6.41
CA GLN A 50 1.65 9.03 7.61
C GLN A 50 2.29 7.80 8.25
N ALA A 51 3.43 7.37 7.69
CA ALA A 51 4.23 6.35 8.34
C ALA A 51 5.01 6.95 9.53
N GLY A 52 4.82 6.37 10.71
CA GLY A 52 5.48 6.77 11.95
C GLY A 52 4.52 7.22 13.05
N ILE A 53 5.06 7.32 14.26
CA ILE A 53 4.32 7.68 15.46
C ILE A 53 4.18 9.20 15.54
N VAL A 54 2.97 9.68 15.76
CA VAL A 54 2.64 11.09 15.98
C VAL A 54 2.38 11.31 17.47
N PHE A 55 3.11 12.27 18.05
CA PHE A 55 2.94 12.70 19.43
C PHE A 55 2.10 13.97 19.44
N LYS A 56 0.96 13.94 20.12
CA LYS A 56 0.09 15.11 20.28
C LYS A 56 -0.15 15.34 21.77
N GLN A 57 0.18 16.55 22.23
CA GLN A 57 -0.46 17.10 23.42
C GLN A 57 -1.83 17.58 22.99
N GLN A 58 -2.92 17.04 23.53
CA GLN A 58 -4.26 17.47 23.14
C GLN A 58 -4.92 18.35 24.19
N ARG A 59 -5.49 19.46 23.71
CA ARG A 59 -6.35 20.37 24.47
C ARG A 59 -7.77 19.81 24.52
N LYS A 60 -8.33 19.75 25.73
CA LYS A 60 -9.75 19.54 26.15
C LYS A 60 -10.60 18.59 25.28
N SER A 61 -10.89 17.40 25.81
CA SER A 61 -12.00 16.52 25.38
C SER A 61 -13.25 16.74 26.26
N LYS A 62 -14.43 16.30 25.78
CA LYS A 62 -15.75 16.57 26.37
C LYS A 62 -15.97 16.01 27.78
N ASN A 63 -15.29 14.92 28.19
CA ASN A 63 -15.52 14.27 29.49
C ASN A 63 -14.25 14.01 30.34
N THR A 64 -13.08 13.82 29.73
CA THR A 64 -11.78 13.64 30.41
C THR A 64 -10.67 14.11 29.48
N ILE A 65 -9.60 14.68 30.03
CA ILE A 65 -8.47 15.22 29.26
C ILE A 65 -7.27 14.33 29.53
N PRO A 66 -6.85 13.47 28.58
CA PRO A 66 -5.57 12.78 28.69
C PRO A 66 -4.42 13.78 28.55
N ASP A 67 -3.38 13.66 29.38
CA ASP A 67 -2.22 14.56 29.38
C ASP A 67 -1.34 14.44 28.12
N GLY A 68 -1.51 13.35 27.36
CA GLY A 68 -0.80 13.12 26.10
C GLY A 68 -1.42 11.99 25.29
N CYS A 69 -1.19 12.03 23.98
CA CYS A 69 -1.61 10.99 23.04
C CYS A 69 -0.45 10.63 22.11
N ILE A 70 -0.25 9.33 21.94
CA ILE A 70 0.68 8.74 20.98
C ILE A 70 -0.18 7.93 20.01
N SER A 71 -0.17 8.28 18.73
CA SER A 71 -0.99 7.62 17.71
C SER A 71 -0.25 7.46 16.40
N GLN A 72 -0.65 6.50 15.58
CA GLN A 72 -0.18 6.35 14.21
C GLN A 72 -1.39 6.10 13.31
N ASP A 73 -1.41 6.77 12.16
CA ASP A 73 -2.45 6.50 11.16
C ASP A 73 -2.27 5.08 10.60
N SER A 74 -3.36 4.32 10.54
CA SER A 74 -3.35 2.97 9.99
C SER A 74 -3.24 3.01 8.48
N PHE A 75 -2.42 2.12 7.92
CA PHE A 75 -2.37 1.88 6.49
C PHE A 75 -2.18 0.39 6.21
N LYS A 76 -2.65 -0.06 5.05
CA LYS A 76 -2.47 -1.44 4.60
C LYS A 76 -2.07 -1.48 3.14
N ILE A 77 -1.05 -2.28 2.85
CA ILE A 77 -0.58 -2.55 1.50
C ILE A 77 -0.89 -4.01 1.17
N VAL A 78 -1.73 -4.23 0.17
CA VAL A 78 -2.00 -5.54 -0.43
C VAL A 78 -1.19 -5.62 -1.71
N ILE A 79 -0.43 -6.69 -1.92
CA ILE A 79 0.46 -6.84 -3.08
C ILE A 79 -0.07 -7.98 -3.94
N GLU A 80 -0.27 -7.72 -5.22
CA GLU A 80 -0.59 -8.73 -6.24
C GLU A 80 0.48 -8.69 -7.33
N THR A 81 1.01 -9.85 -7.72
CA THR A 81 2.10 -9.95 -8.69
C THR A 81 1.69 -10.80 -9.88
N LYS A 82 1.88 -10.28 -11.09
CA LYS A 82 1.70 -11.02 -12.34
C LYS A 82 2.92 -10.86 -13.25
N LEU A 83 3.50 -11.96 -13.73
CA LEU A 83 4.70 -11.88 -14.59
C LEU A 83 4.42 -12.12 -16.08
N HIS A 84 3.35 -12.85 -16.41
CA HIS A 84 3.09 -13.30 -17.77
C HIS A 84 1.62 -13.18 -18.22
N SER A 85 0.75 -12.65 -17.37
CA SER A 85 -0.69 -12.51 -17.65
C SER A 85 -1.25 -11.18 -17.13
N SER A 86 -2.18 -10.57 -17.87
CA SER A 86 -2.86 -9.36 -17.41
C SER A 86 -3.60 -9.57 -16.09
N PHE A 87 -3.73 -8.51 -15.29
CA PHE A 87 -4.59 -8.52 -14.11
C PHE A 87 -6.07 -8.68 -14.50
N SER A 88 -6.82 -9.46 -13.73
CA SER A 88 -8.27 -9.54 -13.88
C SER A 88 -8.94 -8.52 -12.97
N ILE A 89 -9.90 -7.74 -13.49
CA ILE A 89 -10.66 -6.76 -12.68
C ILE A 89 -11.34 -7.47 -11.50
N ASN A 90 -11.95 -8.64 -11.73
CA ASN A 90 -12.60 -9.40 -10.66
C ASN A 90 -11.60 -9.82 -9.57
N GLN A 91 -10.37 -10.16 -9.97
CA GLN A 91 -9.32 -10.52 -9.04
C GLN A 91 -8.90 -9.30 -8.20
N LEU A 92 -8.67 -8.14 -8.83
CA LEU A 92 -8.31 -6.91 -8.14
C LEU A 92 -9.42 -6.43 -7.19
N THR A 93 -10.68 -6.49 -7.63
CA THR A 93 -11.84 -6.17 -6.77
C THR A 93 -11.93 -7.13 -5.58
N GLY A 94 -11.71 -8.43 -5.79
CA GLY A 94 -11.67 -9.41 -4.71
C GLY A 94 -10.54 -9.13 -3.71
N HIS A 95 -9.38 -8.66 -4.16
CA HIS A 95 -8.30 -8.26 -3.26
C HIS A 95 -8.63 -7.04 -2.40
N CYS A 96 -9.57 -6.19 -2.83
CA CYS A 96 -10.03 -5.05 -2.04
C CYS A 96 -10.82 -5.49 -0.80
N GLU A 97 -11.38 -6.71 -0.77
CA GLU A 97 -12.02 -7.27 0.42
C GLU A 97 -11.02 -7.53 1.57
N ALA A 98 -9.71 -7.50 1.28
CA ALA A 98 -8.70 -7.61 2.32
C ALA A 98 -8.61 -6.36 3.20
N PHE A 99 -9.12 -5.21 2.77
CA PHE A 99 -9.11 -3.99 3.57
C PHE A 99 -10.27 -3.94 4.58
N THR A 100 -10.07 -3.24 5.70
CA THR A 100 -11.11 -3.04 6.72
C THR A 100 -11.40 -1.55 6.91
N ASP A 101 -10.79 -0.93 7.90
CA ASP A 101 -11.01 0.42 8.39
C ASP A 101 -9.69 1.20 8.46
N GLU A 102 -8.68 0.75 7.70
CA GLU A 102 -7.42 1.47 7.59
C GLU A 102 -7.62 2.84 6.94
N LYS A 103 -6.93 3.86 7.46
CA LYS A 103 -7.01 5.22 6.94
C LYS A 103 -6.53 5.32 5.49
N THR A 104 -5.52 4.53 5.13
CA THR A 104 -5.00 4.46 3.76
C THR A 104 -4.90 3.00 3.32
N MET A 105 -5.57 2.68 2.22
CA MET A 105 -5.62 1.34 1.62
C MET A 105 -4.88 1.39 0.28
N ILE A 106 -3.88 0.52 0.10
CA ILE A 106 -3.00 0.53 -1.08
C ILE A 106 -3.01 -0.86 -1.69
N LEU A 107 -3.42 -0.97 -2.95
CA LEU A 107 -3.29 -2.18 -3.74
C LEU A 107 -2.11 -2.02 -4.72
N LEU A 108 -0.99 -2.66 -4.42
CA LEU A 108 0.23 -2.58 -5.22
C LEU A 108 0.27 -3.73 -6.23
N SER A 109 0.18 -3.40 -7.52
CA SER A 109 0.17 -4.39 -8.61
C SER A 109 1.56 -4.47 -9.27
N LEU A 110 2.28 -5.57 -9.05
CA LEU A 110 3.62 -5.78 -9.58
C LEU A 110 3.58 -6.55 -10.90
N CYS A 111 4.07 -5.94 -11.98
CA CYS A 111 4.01 -6.53 -13.31
C CYS A 111 5.11 -6.00 -14.23
N PRO A 112 5.68 -6.83 -15.13
CA PRO A 112 6.51 -6.34 -16.22
C PRO A 112 5.71 -5.39 -17.12
N LYS A 113 6.39 -4.39 -17.70
CA LYS A 113 5.76 -3.32 -18.50
C LYS A 113 4.82 -3.84 -19.60
N ASP A 114 5.12 -5.00 -20.17
CA ASP A 114 4.39 -5.55 -21.33
C ASP A 114 3.13 -6.34 -20.96
N CYS A 115 2.90 -6.55 -19.66
CA CYS A 115 1.84 -7.42 -19.14
C CYS A 115 0.68 -6.58 -18.52
N PHE A 116 0.58 -5.33 -18.94
CA PHE A 116 -0.48 -4.39 -18.55
C PHE A 116 -1.85 -4.83 -19.09
N LEU A 117 -2.92 -4.43 -18.39
CA LEU A 117 -4.32 -4.70 -18.72
C LEU A 117 -4.59 -4.56 -20.23
N GLN A 118 -4.76 -5.68 -20.95
CA GLN A 118 -5.20 -5.64 -22.35
C GLN A 118 -6.69 -5.32 -22.40
N THR A 119 -6.99 -4.23 -23.13
CA THR A 119 -8.30 -3.73 -23.58
C THR A 119 -9.24 -3.06 -22.56
N GLN A 120 -9.35 -1.73 -22.74
CA GLN A 120 -10.44 -0.81 -22.38
C GLN A 120 -10.77 -0.55 -20.90
N ILE A 121 -9.90 0.19 -20.23
CA ILE A 121 -10.35 1.29 -19.37
C ILE A 121 -9.56 2.53 -19.79
N PRO A 122 -10.14 3.48 -20.54
CA PRO A 122 -9.43 4.70 -20.97
C PRO A 122 -9.00 5.62 -19.82
N HIS A 123 -9.33 5.29 -18.57
CA HIS A 123 -9.23 6.23 -17.44
C HIS A 123 -8.12 5.93 -16.43
N PHE A 124 -7.38 4.81 -16.55
CA PHE A 124 -6.33 4.48 -15.57
C PHE A 124 -4.93 5.00 -15.95
N CYS A 125 -4.82 5.79 -17.01
CA CYS A 125 -3.64 6.60 -17.31
C CYS A 125 -4.07 8.06 -17.40
N LYS A 126 -3.51 8.89 -16.51
CA LYS A 126 -3.81 10.29 -16.19
C LYS A 126 -4.52 11.09 -17.30
N THR A 127 -5.78 11.52 -17.05
CA THR A 127 -6.20 12.93 -16.89
C THR A 127 -7.72 13.12 -16.61
N PHE A 128 -8.04 13.96 -15.59
CA PHE A 128 -9.21 14.87 -15.39
C PHE A 128 -10.58 14.30 -14.93
N SER A 129 -11.47 14.92 -14.13
CA SER A 129 -11.57 15.91 -13.01
C SER A 129 -13.09 15.92 -12.60
N PRO A 130 -13.56 16.72 -11.64
CA PRO A 130 -13.63 16.54 -10.19
C PRO A 130 -15.05 16.14 -9.71
N GLY A 131 -15.14 15.20 -8.77
CA GLY A 131 -16.39 14.95 -8.04
C GLY A 131 -16.42 13.55 -7.46
N THR A 132 -16.58 13.44 -6.14
CA THR A 132 -16.78 12.18 -5.40
C THR A 132 -15.57 11.26 -5.24
N GLY A 133 -14.52 11.77 -4.59
CA GLY A 133 -14.08 11.26 -3.27
C GLY A 133 -13.73 9.78 -3.06
N GLY A 134 -13.31 9.04 -4.08
CA GLY A 134 -12.75 7.70 -3.92
C GLY A 134 -11.57 7.50 -4.85
N GLU A 135 -10.37 7.30 -4.31
CA GLU A 135 -9.16 7.10 -5.08
C GLU A 135 -8.77 5.62 -5.07
N PHE A 136 -8.65 5.03 -6.27
CA PHE A 136 -8.02 3.74 -6.50
C PHE A 136 -6.66 3.99 -7.17
N LEU A 137 -5.60 3.42 -6.60
CA LEU A 137 -4.23 3.47 -7.13
C LEU A 137 -3.85 2.11 -7.73
N CYS A 138 -3.18 2.11 -8.89
CA CYS A 138 -2.34 1.01 -9.38
C CYS A 138 -0.89 1.47 -9.41
#